data_AF-A0A841PTZ5-F1
#
_entry.id   AF-A0A841PTZ5-F1
#
_cell.length_a   1.000
_cell.length_b   1.000
_cell.length_c   1.000
_cell.angle_alpha   90.00
_cell.angle_beta   90.00
_cell.angle_gamma   90.00
#
_symmetry.space_group_name_H-M   'P 1'
#
loop_
_entity.id
_entity.type
_entity.pdbx_description
1 polymer ?
#
loop_
_entity_poly.entity_id
_entity_poly.type
_entity_poly.pdbx_seq_one_letter_code
_entity_poly.pdbx_strand_id
1 'polypeptide(L)'
;MIQNEEAAAPIGFTHEDVNLDAPRLFENGFDIMFSRVLKKISMGLYALHLSMSYREDVVKFYKEVTQITQKYYNDFTQYLLEEGILPTPNYVNMPKSVDYINDKNYMKGSNLIGHKRSLNTIEFGYLYQGMETNVSGMQLMAGFSQCAKSEELQKYFMKGKELSKEIIQETEKILLQNDIHPPSTPGGTVTSSTSAPFSQKLMMFTTYLLCNFSLGSQSFNASFSLRNDLTINSGIMTKDVYEYAREGIMIMINNGWLEEPPKMDL
;
A
#
# COMPACT_ATOMS: atom_id res chain seq x y z
N MET A 1 -23.56 -13.00 10.54
CA MET A 1 -23.15 -14.30 9.99
C MET A 1 -22.73 -15.23 11.12
N ILE A 2 -21.63 -14.96 11.81
CA ILE A 2 -21.06 -15.88 12.81
C ILE A 2 -21.71 -15.85 14.21
N GLN A 3 -22.41 -14.78 14.60
CA GLN A 3 -23.04 -14.69 15.93
C GLN A 3 -24.14 -15.74 16.17
N ASN A 4 -24.77 -16.23 15.09
CA ASN A 4 -25.77 -17.31 15.17
C ASN A 4 -25.13 -18.67 15.52
N GLU A 5 -23.80 -18.74 15.53
CA GLU A 5 -23.00 -19.92 15.88
C GLU A 5 -22.28 -19.72 17.23
N GLU A 6 -22.78 -18.80 18.06
CA GLU A 6 -22.23 -18.48 19.39
C GLU A 6 -20.80 -17.91 19.36
N ALA A 7 -20.29 -17.54 18.18
CA ALA A 7 -19.00 -16.90 18.03
C ALA A 7 -19.03 -15.46 18.59
N ALA A 8 -18.01 -15.12 19.38
CA ALA A 8 -17.79 -13.75 19.82
C ALA A 8 -17.53 -12.84 18.61
N ALA A 9 -18.28 -11.74 18.51
CA ALA A 9 -18.06 -10.75 17.48
C ALA A 9 -16.81 -9.90 17.81
N PRO A 10 -15.95 -9.60 16.83
CA PRO A 10 -14.86 -8.66 17.03
C PRO A 10 -15.41 -7.28 17.42
N ILE A 11 -14.68 -6.55 18.26
CA ILE A 11 -15.07 -5.19 18.67
C ILE A 11 -14.87 -4.22 17.49
N GLY A 12 -13.72 -4.35 16.82
CA GLY A 12 -13.36 -3.56 15.66
C GLY A 12 -13.18 -2.06 15.98
N PHE A 13 -13.61 -1.23 15.04
CA PHE A 13 -13.60 0.22 15.16
C PHE A 13 -15.02 0.74 15.34
N THR A 14 -15.19 1.67 16.28
CA THR A 14 -16.50 2.25 16.62
C THR A 14 -16.54 3.75 16.29
N HIS A 15 -17.66 4.41 16.61
CA HIS A 15 -17.77 5.86 16.49
C HIS A 15 -16.77 6.62 17.38
N GLU A 16 -16.22 5.99 18.42
CA GLU A 16 -15.17 6.58 19.27
C GLU A 16 -13.82 6.65 18.57
N ASP A 17 -13.64 5.87 17.49
CA ASP A 17 -12.41 5.84 16.71
C ASP A 17 -12.34 6.96 15.65
N VAL A 18 -13.41 7.76 15.52
CA VAL A 18 -13.54 8.84 14.52
C VAL A 18 -14.05 10.10 15.18
N ASN A 19 -13.34 11.21 15.00
CA ASN A 19 -13.74 12.53 15.46
C ASN A 19 -14.22 13.37 14.26
N LEU A 20 -15.53 13.49 14.11
CA LEU A 20 -16.15 14.25 13.01
C LEU A 20 -16.04 15.78 13.21
N ASP A 21 -15.74 16.24 14.43
CA ASP A 21 -15.57 17.66 14.74
C ASP A 21 -14.11 18.14 14.52
N ALA A 22 -13.19 17.22 14.21
CA ALA A 22 -11.81 17.58 13.92
C ALA A 22 -11.71 18.39 12.62
N PRO A 23 -10.95 19.51 12.59
CA PRO A 23 -10.59 20.17 11.35
C PRO A 23 -9.89 19.20 10.39
N ARG A 24 -10.08 19.41 9.08
CA ARG A 24 -9.47 18.58 8.03
C ARG A 24 -7.97 18.43 8.26
N LEU A 25 -7.51 17.19 8.40
CA LEU A 25 -6.08 16.87 8.50
C LEU A 25 -5.40 16.81 7.13
N PHE A 26 -6.18 16.47 6.09
CA PHE A 26 -5.71 16.36 4.72
C PHE A 26 -6.63 17.11 3.75
N GLU A 27 -6.05 17.67 2.70
CA GLU A 27 -6.74 18.38 1.62
C GLU A 27 -6.14 18.00 0.25
N ASN A 28 -6.58 18.71 -0.82
CA ASN A 28 -6.12 18.52 -2.20
C ASN A 28 -6.37 17.08 -2.71
N GLY A 29 -7.57 16.55 -2.46
CA GLY A 29 -8.02 15.23 -2.94
C GLY A 29 -7.42 14.01 -2.24
N PHE A 30 -6.70 14.20 -1.12
CA PHE A 30 -6.06 13.11 -0.38
C PHE A 30 -7.04 12.02 0.07
N ASP A 31 -8.25 12.40 0.49
CA ASP A 31 -9.31 11.50 0.93
C ASP A 31 -9.70 10.50 -0.16
N ILE A 32 -9.87 10.96 -1.40
CA ILE A 32 -10.17 10.10 -2.55
C ILE A 32 -8.96 9.29 -2.99
N MET A 33 -7.76 9.89 -2.99
CA MET A 33 -6.50 9.16 -3.24
C MET A 33 -6.31 7.99 -2.27
N PHE A 34 -6.45 8.27 -0.97
CA PHE A 34 -6.30 7.27 0.08
C PHE A 34 -7.42 6.22 0.03
N SER A 35 -8.65 6.63 -0.24
CA SER A 35 -9.77 5.71 -0.46
C SER A 35 -9.50 4.74 -1.61
N ARG A 36 -8.93 5.24 -2.73
CA ARG A 36 -8.50 4.39 -3.85
C ARG A 36 -7.44 3.38 -3.42
N VAL A 37 -6.44 3.79 -2.63
CA VAL A 37 -5.43 2.87 -2.07
C VAL A 37 -6.08 1.79 -1.21
N LEU A 38 -7.02 2.15 -0.32
CA LEU A 38 -7.77 1.18 0.49
C LEU A 38 -8.57 0.19 -0.38
N LYS A 39 -9.08 0.63 -1.54
CA LYS A 39 -9.73 -0.29 -2.49
C LYS A 39 -8.74 -1.24 -3.16
N LYS A 40 -7.52 -0.82 -3.49
CA LYS A 40 -6.46 -1.74 -3.97
C LYS A 40 -6.15 -2.83 -2.94
N ILE A 41 -6.01 -2.45 -1.67
CA ILE A 41 -5.71 -3.37 -0.56
C ILE A 41 -6.85 -4.38 -0.39
N SER A 42 -8.08 -3.88 -0.21
CA SER A 42 -9.25 -4.75 0.01
C SER A 42 -9.54 -5.66 -1.19
N MET A 43 -9.31 -5.21 -2.42
CA MET A 43 -9.50 -6.05 -3.60
C MET A 43 -8.58 -7.28 -3.59
N GLY A 44 -7.30 -7.09 -3.28
CA GLY A 44 -6.34 -8.19 -3.14
C GLY A 44 -6.69 -9.12 -1.98
N LEU A 45 -7.01 -8.57 -0.81
CA LEU A 45 -7.35 -9.37 0.37
C LEU A 45 -8.65 -10.15 0.19
N TYR A 46 -9.68 -9.58 -0.44
CA TYR A 46 -10.94 -10.29 -0.69
C TYR A 46 -10.75 -11.43 -1.69
N ALA A 47 -9.93 -11.24 -2.74
CA ALA A 47 -9.59 -12.33 -3.66
C ALA A 47 -8.84 -13.47 -2.94
N LEU A 48 -7.89 -13.12 -2.06
CA LEU A 48 -7.14 -14.08 -1.26
C LEU A 48 -8.03 -14.84 -0.27
N HIS A 49 -8.87 -14.14 0.50
CA HIS A 49 -9.74 -14.81 1.46
C HIS A 49 -10.85 -15.61 0.80
N LEU A 50 -11.35 -15.17 -0.37
CA LEU A 50 -12.29 -15.94 -1.18
C LEU A 50 -11.70 -17.31 -1.58
N SER A 51 -10.43 -17.38 -1.98
CA SER A 51 -9.80 -18.64 -2.38
C SER A 51 -9.53 -19.60 -1.20
N MET A 52 -9.64 -19.11 0.03
CA MET A 52 -9.51 -19.91 1.27
C MET A 52 -10.86 -20.17 1.96
N SER A 53 -11.97 -19.73 1.34
CA SER A 53 -13.31 -19.86 1.91
C SER A 53 -14.06 -21.06 1.32
N TYR A 54 -14.69 -21.85 2.19
CA TYR A 54 -15.42 -23.07 1.81
C TYR A 54 -16.92 -23.01 2.09
N ARG A 55 -17.34 -22.25 3.10
CA ARG A 55 -18.77 -22.08 3.40
C ARG A 55 -19.43 -21.14 2.39
N GLU A 56 -20.59 -21.53 1.88
CA GLU A 56 -21.28 -20.78 0.81
C GLU A 56 -21.66 -19.35 1.23
N ASP A 57 -22.06 -19.14 2.48
CA ASP A 57 -22.40 -17.82 3.01
C ASP A 57 -21.18 -16.89 3.06
N VAL A 58 -20.02 -17.41 3.48
CA VAL A 58 -18.72 -16.70 3.49
C VAL A 58 -18.26 -16.38 2.05
N VAL A 59 -18.36 -17.36 1.15
CA VAL A 59 -18.03 -17.20 -0.27
C VAL A 59 -18.92 -16.11 -0.90
N LYS A 60 -20.23 -16.14 -0.63
CA LYS A 60 -21.18 -15.13 -1.09
C LYS A 60 -20.83 -13.74 -0.55
N PHE A 61 -20.53 -13.63 0.75
CA PHE A 61 -20.08 -12.38 1.36
C PHE A 61 -18.87 -11.79 0.64
N TYR A 62 -17.82 -12.58 0.40
CA TYR A 62 -16.63 -12.10 -0.31
C TYR A 62 -16.94 -11.66 -1.75
N LYS A 63 -17.80 -12.38 -2.48
CA LYS A 63 -18.22 -11.99 -3.84
C LYS A 63 -18.93 -10.63 -3.83
N GLU A 64 -19.82 -10.39 -2.86
CA GLU A 64 -20.56 -9.13 -2.73
C GLU A 64 -19.61 -7.96 -2.41
N VAL A 65 -18.72 -8.10 -1.42
CA VAL A 65 -17.78 -7.04 -1.07
C VAL A 65 -16.73 -6.80 -2.18
N THR A 66 -16.37 -7.84 -2.95
CA THR A 66 -15.52 -7.68 -4.15
C THR A 66 -16.17 -6.79 -5.20
N GLN A 67 -17.46 -6.99 -5.50
CA GLN A 67 -18.17 -6.15 -6.47
C GLN A 67 -18.20 -4.69 -6.03
N ILE A 68 -18.51 -4.44 -4.76
CA ILE A 68 -18.52 -3.10 -4.16
C ILE A 68 -17.13 -2.46 -4.27
N THR A 69 -16.08 -3.18 -3.87
CA THR A 69 -14.71 -2.68 -3.89
C THR A 69 -14.23 -2.34 -5.30
N GLN A 70 -14.51 -3.19 -6.29
CA GLN A 70 -14.14 -2.95 -7.68
C GLN A 70 -14.86 -1.74 -8.27
N LYS A 71 -16.15 -1.57 -7.94
CA LYS A 71 -16.92 -0.39 -8.35
C LYS A 71 -16.27 0.89 -7.83
N TYR A 72 -16.07 0.99 -6.51
CA TYR A 72 -15.51 2.21 -5.91
C TYR A 72 -14.05 2.45 -6.28
N TYR A 73 -13.25 1.39 -6.49
CA TYR A 73 -11.92 1.55 -7.06
C TYR A 73 -11.98 2.26 -8.42
N ASN A 74 -12.88 1.83 -9.30
CA ASN A 74 -13.06 2.46 -10.60
C ASN A 74 -13.56 3.90 -10.46
N ASP A 75 -14.61 4.14 -9.67
CA ASP A 75 -15.16 5.49 -9.48
C ASP A 75 -14.11 6.47 -8.97
N PHE A 76 -13.34 6.10 -7.94
CA PHE A 76 -12.25 6.94 -7.42
C PHE A 76 -11.14 7.14 -8.46
N THR A 77 -10.83 6.10 -9.25
CA THR A 77 -9.81 6.21 -10.32
C THR A 77 -10.25 7.20 -11.38
N GLN A 78 -11.48 7.08 -11.90
CA GLN A 78 -11.97 8.00 -12.94
C GLN A 78 -12.07 9.42 -12.41
N TYR A 79 -12.61 9.62 -11.20
CA TYR A 79 -12.66 10.94 -10.58
C TYR A 79 -11.27 11.59 -10.48
N LEU A 80 -10.27 10.86 -9.96
CA LEU A 80 -8.92 11.43 -9.81
C LEU A 80 -8.24 11.70 -11.16
N LEU A 81 -8.57 10.95 -12.23
CA LEU A 81 -8.09 11.21 -13.58
C LEU A 81 -8.75 12.46 -14.18
N GLU A 82 -10.07 12.58 -14.02
CA GLU A 82 -10.86 13.74 -14.50
C GLU A 82 -10.41 15.04 -13.83
N GLU A 83 -10.13 14.99 -12.52
CA GLU A 83 -9.61 16.14 -11.75
C GLU A 83 -8.10 16.40 -11.97
N GLY A 84 -7.41 15.58 -12.76
CA GLY A 84 -5.98 15.72 -13.02
C GLY A 84 -5.08 15.46 -11.79
N ILE A 85 -5.62 14.80 -10.77
CA ILE A 85 -4.92 14.49 -9.51
C ILE A 85 -4.10 13.21 -9.63
N LEU A 86 -4.63 12.18 -10.30
CA LEU A 86 -3.92 10.93 -10.55
C LEU A 86 -3.11 11.05 -11.84
N PRO A 87 -1.77 10.96 -11.79
CA PRO A 87 -0.98 10.95 -13.02
C PRO A 87 -1.29 9.71 -13.85
N THR A 88 -1.28 9.84 -15.18
CA THR A 88 -1.31 8.67 -16.07
C THR A 88 0.10 8.07 -16.21
N PRO A 89 0.24 6.75 -16.34
CA PRO A 89 1.53 6.13 -16.62
C PRO A 89 2.11 6.59 -17.97
N ASN A 90 3.43 6.46 -18.12
CA ASN A 90 4.13 6.83 -19.34
C ASN A 90 3.59 6.07 -20.56
N TYR A 91 3.49 6.77 -21.69
CA TYR A 91 3.10 6.16 -22.96
C TYR A 91 4.15 5.13 -23.39
N VAL A 92 3.68 3.97 -23.84
CA VAL A 92 4.52 2.91 -24.41
C VAL A 92 4.02 2.54 -25.80
N ASN A 93 4.96 2.25 -26.70
CA ASN A 93 4.61 1.77 -28.03
C ASN A 93 4.04 0.35 -27.95
N MET A 94 2.88 0.13 -28.57
CA MET A 94 2.28 -1.20 -28.62
C MET A 94 3.13 -2.16 -29.46
N PRO A 95 3.42 -3.39 -28.96
CA PRO A 95 4.17 -4.37 -29.72
C PRO A 95 3.40 -4.78 -30.98
N LYS A 96 4.12 -4.95 -32.09
CA LYS A 96 3.55 -5.38 -33.39
C LYS A 96 3.78 -6.87 -33.70
N SER A 97 4.58 -7.54 -32.88
CA SER A 97 4.94 -8.95 -32.97
C SER A 97 5.19 -9.52 -31.58
N VAL A 98 5.22 -10.85 -31.48
CA VAL A 98 5.60 -11.56 -30.25
C VAL A 98 7.08 -11.90 -30.34
N ASP A 99 7.85 -11.54 -29.32
CA ASP A 99 9.26 -11.89 -29.16
C ASP A 99 9.44 -12.86 -27.98
N TYR A 100 10.47 -13.70 -28.04
CA TYR A 100 10.79 -14.69 -27.01
C TYR A 100 12.14 -14.39 -26.34
N ILE A 101 12.21 -14.61 -25.03
CA ILE A 101 13.45 -14.48 -24.26
C ILE A 101 14.34 -15.69 -24.57
N ASN A 102 15.35 -15.50 -25.41
CA ASN A 102 16.28 -16.57 -25.84
C ASN A 102 17.68 -16.45 -25.24
N ASP A 103 17.96 -15.38 -24.49
CA ASP A 103 19.26 -15.12 -23.85
C ASP A 103 19.09 -14.97 -22.33
N LYS A 104 19.85 -15.75 -21.56
CA LYS A 104 19.89 -15.67 -20.08
C LYS A 104 20.39 -14.30 -19.59
N ASN A 105 21.12 -13.54 -20.42
CA ASN A 105 21.50 -12.17 -20.11
C ASN A 105 20.29 -11.24 -19.88
N TYR A 106 19.08 -11.64 -20.30
CA TYR A 106 17.84 -10.92 -20.01
C TYR A 106 17.60 -10.67 -18.52
N MET A 107 18.14 -11.52 -17.64
CA MET A 107 17.99 -11.40 -16.18
C MET A 107 19.05 -10.50 -15.51
N LYS A 108 20.04 -10.00 -16.26
CA LYS A 108 21.13 -9.20 -15.69
C LYS A 108 20.61 -7.92 -15.03
N GLY A 109 21.11 -7.66 -13.83
CA GLY A 109 20.83 -6.43 -13.07
C GLY A 109 21.96 -5.40 -13.06
N SER A 110 23.07 -5.67 -13.75
CA SER A 110 24.25 -4.79 -13.73
C SER A 110 24.94 -4.72 -15.09
N ASN A 111 25.53 -3.55 -15.38
CA ASN A 111 26.37 -3.30 -16.56
C ASN A 111 27.86 -3.66 -16.33
N LEU A 112 28.23 -4.20 -15.16
CA LEU A 112 29.62 -4.56 -14.85
C LEU A 112 30.16 -5.68 -15.77
N ILE A 113 29.30 -6.59 -16.22
CA ILE A 113 29.63 -7.65 -17.19
C ILE A 113 28.50 -7.76 -18.22
N GLY A 114 28.67 -7.11 -19.38
CA GLY A 114 27.66 -7.02 -20.44
C GLY A 114 26.64 -5.90 -20.19
N HIS A 115 25.54 -5.89 -20.94
CA HIS A 115 24.53 -4.85 -20.87
C HIS A 115 23.26 -5.31 -20.13
N LYS A 116 22.81 -4.49 -19.19
CA LYS A 116 21.49 -4.54 -18.55
C LYS A 116 20.46 -3.98 -19.53
N ARG A 117 19.39 -4.74 -19.77
CA ARG A 117 18.27 -4.29 -20.60
C ARG A 117 17.43 -3.22 -19.89
N SER A 118 16.68 -2.45 -20.68
CA SER A 118 15.63 -1.56 -20.16
C SER A 118 14.55 -2.34 -19.40
N LEU A 119 13.80 -1.62 -18.56
CA LEU A 119 12.62 -2.15 -17.88
C LEU A 119 11.58 -2.59 -18.90
N ASN A 120 10.91 -3.71 -18.62
CA ASN A 120 9.69 -4.07 -19.34
C ASN A 120 8.45 -3.46 -18.64
N THR A 121 7.29 -3.56 -19.27
CA THR A 121 6.04 -2.96 -18.77
C THR A 121 5.52 -3.59 -17.48
N ILE A 122 5.83 -4.87 -17.21
CA ILE A 122 5.47 -5.55 -15.95
C ILE A 122 6.29 -4.96 -14.80
N GLU A 123 7.61 -4.89 -14.97
CA GLU A 123 8.53 -4.30 -13.99
C GLU A 123 8.22 -2.83 -13.72
N PHE A 124 7.96 -2.06 -14.78
CA PHE A 124 7.51 -0.67 -14.65
C PHE A 124 6.19 -0.58 -13.88
N GLY A 125 5.22 -1.45 -14.15
CA GLY A 125 3.94 -1.47 -13.46
C GLY A 125 4.08 -1.64 -11.94
N TYR A 126 4.93 -2.55 -11.48
CA TYR A 126 5.18 -2.74 -10.04
C TYR A 126 5.90 -1.55 -9.41
N LEU A 127 6.92 -1.00 -10.07
CA LEU A 127 7.64 0.19 -9.59
C LEU A 127 6.71 1.41 -9.49
N TYR A 128 5.90 1.63 -10.52
CA TYR A 128 4.92 2.71 -10.56
C TYR A 128 3.88 2.57 -9.44
N GLN A 129 3.33 1.37 -9.26
CA GLN A 129 2.39 1.10 -8.18
C GLN A 129 3.02 1.35 -6.80
N GLY A 130 4.26 0.91 -6.58
CA GLY A 130 4.99 1.14 -5.34
C GLY A 130 5.15 2.63 -5.05
N MET A 131 5.50 3.43 -6.06
CA MET A 131 5.63 4.89 -5.92
C MET A 131 4.29 5.54 -5.54
N GLU A 132 3.21 5.23 -6.24
CA GLU A 132 1.87 5.75 -5.97
C GLU A 132 1.43 5.51 -4.52
N THR A 133 1.63 4.28 -4.01
CA THR A 133 1.24 3.94 -2.64
C THR A 133 2.12 4.57 -1.59
N ASN A 134 3.44 4.72 -1.84
CA ASN A 134 4.35 5.33 -0.88
C ASN A 134 4.22 6.85 -0.84
N VAL A 135 3.82 7.52 -1.92
CA VAL A 135 3.48 8.96 -1.87
C VAL A 135 2.30 9.18 -0.93
N SER A 136 1.24 8.39 -1.07
CA SER A 136 0.08 8.43 -0.18
C SER A 136 0.47 8.07 1.27
N GLY A 137 1.30 7.05 1.45
CA GLY A 137 1.82 6.62 2.76
C GLY A 137 2.65 7.72 3.45
N MET A 138 3.55 8.37 2.73
CA MET A 138 4.38 9.46 3.25
C MET A 138 3.53 10.63 3.76
N GLN A 139 2.52 11.03 3.00
CA GLN A 139 1.57 12.08 3.39
C GLN A 139 0.73 11.64 4.60
N LEU A 140 0.20 10.41 4.60
CA LEU A 140 -0.59 9.88 5.71
C LEU A 140 0.21 9.87 7.01
N MET A 141 1.45 9.37 6.96
CA MET A 141 2.33 9.29 8.13
C MET A 141 2.73 10.68 8.64
N ALA A 142 2.93 11.65 7.75
CA ALA A 142 3.14 13.05 8.14
C ALA A 142 1.94 13.61 8.92
N GLY A 143 0.70 13.37 8.43
CA GLY A 143 -0.51 13.78 9.14
C GLY A 143 -0.70 13.07 10.48
N PHE A 144 -0.51 11.75 10.53
CA PHE A 144 -0.61 10.98 11.77
C PHE A 144 0.42 11.42 12.80
N SER A 145 1.66 11.69 12.38
CA SER A 145 2.69 12.25 13.26
C SER A 145 2.27 13.62 13.82
N GLN A 146 1.60 14.45 13.04
CA GLN A 146 1.22 15.80 13.46
C GLN A 146 0.15 15.79 14.56
N CYS A 147 -0.76 14.81 14.55
CA CYS A 147 -1.88 14.73 15.49
C CYS A 147 -1.75 13.62 16.55
N ALA A 148 -0.69 12.82 16.52
CA ALA A 148 -0.43 11.80 17.54
C ALA A 148 -0.18 12.44 18.92
N LYS A 149 -0.74 11.83 19.97
CA LYS A 149 -0.71 12.41 21.33
C LYS A 149 0.59 12.10 22.08
N SER A 150 1.22 10.94 21.82
CA SER A 150 2.46 10.54 22.49
C SER A 150 3.68 10.75 21.60
N GLU A 151 4.81 11.08 22.22
CA GLU A 151 6.09 11.23 21.53
C GLU A 151 6.53 9.91 20.84
N GLU A 152 6.20 8.76 21.44
CA GLU A 152 6.45 7.45 20.85
C GLU A 152 5.75 7.29 19.49
N LEU A 153 4.46 7.63 19.40
CA LEU A 153 3.71 7.54 18.15
C LEU A 153 4.16 8.58 17.13
N GLN A 154 4.46 9.81 17.57
CA GLN A 154 5.01 10.84 16.68
C GLN A 154 6.29 10.34 16.01
N LYS A 155 7.24 9.78 16.79
CA LYS A 155 8.48 9.20 16.27
C LYS A 155 8.21 8.02 15.34
N TYR A 156 7.29 7.13 15.71
CA TYR A 156 6.92 5.98 14.88
C TYR A 156 6.36 6.40 13.52
N PHE A 157 5.44 7.36 13.47
CA PHE A 157 4.90 7.85 12.20
C PHE A 157 5.94 8.63 11.40
N MET A 158 6.80 9.44 12.03
CA MET A 158 7.92 10.09 11.33
C MET A 158 8.88 9.07 10.70
N LYS A 159 9.16 7.96 11.39
CA LYS A 159 9.97 6.87 10.82
C LYS A 159 9.29 6.27 9.58
N GLY A 160 7.98 6.04 9.62
CA GLY A 160 7.21 5.54 8.47
C GLY A 160 7.20 6.50 7.28
N LYS A 161 7.16 7.82 7.55
CA LYS A 161 7.29 8.86 6.53
C LYS A 161 8.67 8.80 5.85
N GLU A 162 9.75 8.75 6.61
CA GLU A 162 11.11 8.68 6.03
C GLU A 162 11.34 7.37 5.28
N LEU A 163 10.83 6.24 5.78
CA LEU A 163 10.88 4.97 5.04
C LEU A 163 10.14 5.05 3.69
N SER A 164 8.95 5.65 3.66
CA SER A 164 8.20 5.86 2.41
C SER A 164 9.00 6.72 1.42
N LYS A 165 9.68 7.76 1.92
CA LYS A 165 10.52 8.66 1.14
C LYS A 165 11.75 7.94 0.56
N GLU A 166 12.41 7.09 1.35
CA GLU A 166 13.54 6.27 0.87
C GLU A 166 13.10 5.34 -0.28
N ILE A 167 11.94 4.68 -0.13
CA ILE A 167 11.38 3.82 -1.17
C ILE A 167 11.09 4.62 -2.46
N ILE A 168 10.50 5.81 -2.33
CA ILE A 168 10.25 6.71 -3.47
C ILE A 168 11.56 7.05 -4.18
N GLN A 169 12.56 7.53 -3.44
CA GLN A 169 13.84 7.99 -4.00
C GLN A 169 14.60 6.88 -4.74
N GLU A 170 14.63 5.67 -4.19
CA GLU A 170 15.30 4.55 -4.87
C GLU A 170 14.51 4.10 -6.11
N THR A 171 13.17 4.14 -6.07
CA THR A 171 12.33 3.87 -7.24
C THR A 171 12.54 4.93 -8.34
N GLU A 172 12.56 6.21 -7.98
CA GLU A 172 12.83 7.32 -8.91
C GLU A 172 14.19 7.15 -9.60
N LYS A 173 15.22 6.82 -8.84
CA LYS A 173 16.56 6.53 -9.37
C LYS A 173 16.55 5.37 -10.36
N ILE A 174 15.83 4.29 -10.09
CA ILE A 174 15.69 3.16 -11.02
C ILE A 174 15.01 3.61 -12.32
N LEU A 175 13.93 4.40 -12.23
CA LEU A 175 13.22 4.91 -13.40
C LEU A 175 14.11 5.83 -14.25
N LEU A 176 14.79 6.78 -13.62
CA LEU A 176 15.69 7.71 -14.30
C LEU A 176 16.87 7.00 -14.98
N GLN A 177 17.42 5.94 -14.37
CA GLN A 177 18.45 5.10 -15.00
C GLN A 177 17.96 4.36 -16.27
N ASN A 178 16.65 4.30 -16.49
CA ASN A 178 16.05 3.70 -17.68
C ASN A 178 15.42 4.77 -18.60
N ASP A 179 15.79 6.05 -18.42
CA ASP A 179 15.26 7.20 -19.15
C ASP A 179 13.74 7.35 -19.03
N ILE A 180 13.17 6.88 -17.92
CA ILE A 180 11.73 6.97 -17.63
C ILE A 180 11.52 8.09 -16.62
N HIS A 181 10.66 9.05 -16.96
CA HIS A 181 10.28 10.11 -16.03
C HIS A 181 9.42 9.53 -14.89
N PRO A 182 9.80 9.74 -13.62
CA PRO A 182 8.97 9.36 -12.49
C PRO A 182 7.61 10.09 -12.50
N PRO A 183 6.51 9.43 -12.12
CA PRO A 183 5.23 10.12 -11.98
C PRO A 183 5.30 11.19 -10.89
N SER A 184 4.80 12.38 -11.20
CA SER A 184 4.53 13.42 -10.22
C SER A 184 3.05 13.35 -9.82
N THR A 185 2.77 13.20 -8.52
CA THR A 185 1.41 13.23 -8.00
C THR A 185 1.13 14.63 -7.44
N PRO A 186 0.31 15.46 -8.11
CA PRO A 186 0.02 16.83 -7.66
C PRO A 186 -0.92 16.88 -6.44
N GLY A 187 -1.58 15.76 -6.13
CA GLY A 187 -2.55 15.65 -5.04
C GLY A 187 -1.98 15.40 -3.66
N GLY A 188 -2.82 15.67 -2.67
CA GLY A 188 -2.59 15.39 -1.26
C GLY A 188 -1.77 16.47 -0.58
N THR A 189 -2.30 17.03 0.49
CA THR A 189 -1.58 17.99 1.34
C THR A 189 -2.00 17.81 2.79
N VAL A 190 -1.01 17.73 3.68
CA VAL A 190 -1.26 17.75 5.13
C VAL A 190 -1.52 19.20 5.54
N THR A 191 -2.63 19.46 6.21
CA THR A 191 -2.97 20.80 6.69
C THR A 191 -2.16 21.15 7.95
N SER A 192 -2.38 22.33 8.52
CA SER A 192 -1.82 22.70 9.83
C SER A 192 -2.58 22.13 11.03
N SER A 193 -3.63 21.32 10.82
CA SER A 193 -4.47 20.80 11.91
C SER A 193 -3.73 19.79 12.79
N THR A 194 -3.61 20.06 14.08
CA THR A 194 -3.04 19.13 15.06
C THR A 194 -4.09 18.29 15.78
N SER A 195 -5.38 18.52 15.50
CA SER A 195 -6.47 17.73 16.08
C SER A 195 -6.65 16.42 15.33
N ALA A 196 -6.58 15.30 16.04
CA ALA A 196 -6.68 13.97 15.44
C ALA A 196 -8.13 13.69 14.98
N PRO A 197 -8.36 13.41 13.68
CA PRO A 197 -9.66 12.96 13.19
C PRO A 197 -9.92 11.47 13.45
N PHE A 198 -8.88 10.71 13.82
CA PHE A 198 -8.95 9.28 14.08
C PHE A 198 -8.30 8.95 15.43
N SER A 199 -8.74 7.85 16.06
CA SER A 199 -8.06 7.34 17.25
C SER A 199 -6.65 6.84 16.93
N GLN A 200 -5.79 6.81 17.96
CA GLN A 200 -4.43 6.25 17.83
C GLN A 200 -4.48 4.76 17.46
N LYS A 201 -5.47 4.01 17.96
CA LYS A 201 -5.73 2.62 17.59
C LYS A 201 -5.98 2.48 16.08
N LEU A 202 -6.86 3.31 15.51
CA LEU A 202 -7.18 3.29 14.08
C LEU A 202 -5.99 3.77 13.21
N MET A 203 -5.27 4.81 13.63
CA MET A 203 -4.06 5.26 12.94
C MET A 203 -3.00 4.16 12.88
N MET A 204 -2.72 3.50 14.00
CA MET A 204 -1.75 2.40 14.06
C MET A 204 -2.17 1.18 13.25
N PHE A 205 -3.44 0.78 13.33
CA PHE A 205 -3.95 -0.33 12.52
C PHE A 205 -3.89 -0.03 11.02
N THR A 206 -4.17 1.21 10.64
CA THR A 206 -4.04 1.66 9.24
C THR A 206 -2.59 1.54 8.77
N THR A 207 -1.62 1.97 9.57
CA THR A 207 -0.20 1.79 9.27
C THR A 207 0.19 0.33 9.16
N TYR A 208 -0.25 -0.51 10.11
CA TYR A 208 -0.03 -1.95 10.07
C TYR A 208 -0.57 -2.59 8.78
N LEU A 209 -1.79 -2.23 8.36
CA LEU A 209 -2.40 -2.71 7.12
C LEU A 209 -1.57 -2.30 5.89
N LEU A 210 -1.12 -1.05 5.83
CA LEU A 210 -0.28 -0.54 4.73
C LEU A 210 1.08 -1.24 4.67
N CYS A 211 1.71 -1.50 5.81
CA CYS A 211 2.97 -2.24 5.86
C CYS A 211 2.81 -3.66 5.31
N ASN A 212 1.78 -4.40 5.72
CA ASN A 212 1.53 -5.75 5.22
C ASN A 212 1.23 -5.76 3.72
N PHE A 213 0.45 -4.78 3.23
CA PHE A 213 0.21 -4.63 1.80
C PHE A 213 1.51 -4.32 1.04
N SER A 214 2.38 -3.46 1.59
CA SER A 214 3.69 -3.16 1.01
C SER A 214 4.57 -4.41 0.92
N LEU A 215 4.65 -5.23 1.98
CA LEU A 215 5.39 -6.51 1.97
C LEU A 215 4.88 -7.46 0.87
N GLY A 216 3.56 -7.61 0.75
CA GLY A 216 2.95 -8.41 -0.32
C GLY A 216 3.27 -7.86 -1.71
N SER A 217 3.17 -6.54 -1.90
CA SER A 217 3.48 -5.88 -3.17
C SER A 217 4.95 -6.05 -3.57
N GLN A 218 5.88 -5.97 -2.61
CA GLN A 218 7.31 -6.20 -2.87
C GLN A 218 7.61 -7.65 -3.23
N SER A 219 6.87 -8.60 -2.64
CA SER A 219 6.98 -10.02 -2.98
C SER A 219 6.57 -10.28 -4.43
N PHE A 220 5.51 -9.63 -4.91
CA PHE A 220 5.11 -9.68 -6.32
C PHE A 220 6.12 -9.00 -7.23
N ASN A 221 6.61 -7.81 -6.86
CA ASN A 221 7.65 -7.12 -7.61
C ASN A 221 8.89 -8.01 -7.78
N ALA A 222 9.37 -8.64 -6.70
CA ALA A 222 10.50 -9.55 -6.73
C ALA A 222 10.26 -10.80 -7.60
N SER A 223 9.05 -11.37 -7.54
CA SER A 223 8.70 -12.62 -8.23
C SER A 223 8.45 -12.44 -9.73
N PHE A 224 7.89 -11.30 -10.13
CA PHE A 224 7.55 -11.01 -11.53
C PHE A 224 8.57 -10.11 -12.24
N SER A 225 9.55 -9.55 -11.51
CA SER A 225 10.72 -8.91 -12.09
C SER A 225 11.80 -9.94 -12.39
N LEU A 226 12.11 -10.10 -13.68
CA LEU A 226 13.18 -11.01 -14.10
C LEU A 226 14.57 -10.37 -14.02
N ARG A 227 14.64 -9.04 -13.83
CA ARG A 227 15.88 -8.31 -13.61
C ARG A 227 16.36 -8.46 -12.16
N ASN A 228 17.54 -9.06 -11.98
CA ASN A 228 18.08 -9.37 -10.65
C ASN A 228 18.30 -8.14 -9.75
N ASP A 229 18.57 -6.94 -10.31
CA ASP A 229 18.71 -5.72 -9.50
C ASP A 229 17.40 -5.32 -8.83
N LEU A 230 16.27 -5.50 -9.51
CA LEU A 230 14.94 -5.22 -8.96
C LEU A 230 14.56 -6.20 -7.86
N THR A 231 14.88 -7.49 -8.03
CA THR A 231 14.64 -8.52 -7.01
C THR A 231 15.46 -8.24 -5.75
N ILE A 232 16.75 -7.89 -5.88
CA ILE A 232 17.62 -7.55 -4.75
C ILE A 232 17.10 -6.30 -4.04
N ASN A 233 16.76 -5.25 -4.80
CA ASN A 233 16.22 -4.02 -4.26
C ASN A 233 14.92 -4.24 -3.48
N SER A 234 14.00 -5.04 -4.02
CA SER A 234 12.76 -5.44 -3.35
C SER A 234 13.03 -6.18 -2.04
N GLY A 235 14.08 -7.02 -1.98
CA GLY A 235 14.49 -7.71 -0.76
C GLY A 235 14.97 -6.76 0.35
N ILE A 236 15.73 -5.73 -0.01
CA ILE A 236 16.18 -4.69 0.94
C ILE A 236 14.96 -3.93 1.47
N MET A 237 14.09 -3.43 0.59
CA MET A 237 12.88 -2.72 1.00
C MET A 237 11.95 -3.59 1.87
N THR A 238 11.82 -4.88 1.55
CA THR A 238 11.03 -5.84 2.34
C THR A 238 11.56 -5.95 3.77
N LYS A 239 12.88 -6.00 3.95
CA LYS A 239 13.51 -6.04 5.27
C LYS A 239 13.14 -4.79 6.09
N ASP A 240 13.32 -3.61 5.52
CA ASP A 240 13.12 -2.34 6.24
C ASP A 240 11.63 -2.14 6.62
N VAL A 241 10.71 -2.47 5.70
CA VAL A 241 9.26 -2.46 5.97
C VAL A 241 8.89 -3.48 7.03
N TYR A 242 9.49 -4.67 7.02
CA TYR A 242 9.21 -5.71 8.01
C TYR A 242 9.65 -5.27 9.42
N GLU A 243 10.84 -4.70 9.55
CA GLU A 243 11.34 -4.16 10.83
C GLU A 243 10.43 -3.04 11.34
N TYR A 244 10.00 -2.13 10.47
CA TYR A 244 9.04 -1.07 10.82
C TYR A 244 7.67 -1.61 11.25
N ALA A 245 7.16 -2.63 10.55
CA ALA A 245 5.88 -3.27 10.90
C ALA A 245 5.94 -3.93 12.28
N ARG A 246 7.05 -4.60 12.61
CA ARG A 246 7.25 -5.24 13.91
C ARG A 246 7.27 -4.25 15.07
N GLU A 247 7.93 -3.12 14.89
CA GLU A 247 7.92 -2.04 15.88
C GLU A 247 6.48 -1.56 16.14
N GLY A 248 5.70 -1.36 15.07
CA GLY A 248 4.28 -0.98 15.19
C GLY A 248 3.44 -2.01 15.95
N ILE A 249 3.64 -3.30 15.68
CA ILE A 249 2.97 -4.37 16.40
C ILE A 249 3.28 -4.32 17.90
N MET A 250 4.55 -4.11 18.29
CA MET A 250 4.93 -4.02 19.70
C MET A 250 4.25 -2.84 20.39
N ILE A 251 4.16 -1.68 19.73
CA ILE A 251 3.41 -0.51 20.24
C ILE A 251 1.93 -0.88 20.43
N MET A 252 1.31 -1.53 19.44
CA MET A 252 -0.10 -1.92 19.53
C MET A 252 -0.35 -2.94 20.65
N ILE A 253 0.56 -3.91 20.86
CA ILE A 253 0.47 -4.87 21.97
C ILE A 253 0.53 -4.13 23.31
N ASN A 254 1.50 -3.24 23.49
CA ASN A 254 1.69 -2.49 24.74
C ASN A 254 0.47 -1.61 25.09
N ASN A 255 -0.29 -1.19 24.10
CA ASN A 255 -1.49 -0.37 24.27
C ASN A 255 -2.81 -1.19 24.25
N GLY A 256 -2.76 -2.51 24.10
CA GLY A 256 -3.95 -3.36 24.02
C GLY A 256 -4.81 -3.08 22.79
N TRP A 257 -4.19 -2.73 21.66
CA TRP A 257 -4.85 -2.34 20.42
C TRP A 257 -5.00 -3.46 19.38
N LEU A 258 -4.62 -4.69 19.74
CA LEU A 258 -4.80 -5.88 18.91
C LEU A 258 -5.78 -6.84 19.57
N GLU A 259 -6.82 -7.20 18.84
CA GLU A 259 -7.68 -8.33 19.17
C GLU A 259 -6.94 -9.63 18.81
N GLU A 260 -6.95 -10.61 19.73
CA GLU A 260 -6.36 -11.92 19.47
C GLU A 260 -7.26 -12.69 18.48
N PRO A 261 -6.73 -13.22 17.36
CA PRO A 261 -7.50 -14.08 16.46
C PRO A 261 -7.95 -15.37 17.16
N PRO A 262 -9.03 -16.03 16.67
CA PRO A 262 -9.43 -17.34 17.18
C PRO A 262 -8.28 -18.36 17.13
N LYS A 263 -8.13 -19.13 18.20
CA LYS A 263 -7.11 -20.18 18.32
C LYS A 263 -7.54 -21.43 17.55
N MET A 264 -6.55 -22.18 17.06
CA MET A 264 -6.74 -23.55 16.63
C MET A 264 -6.94 -24.43 17.87
N ASP A 265 -8.16 -24.44 18.41
CA ASP A 265 -8.57 -25.32 19.51
C ASP A 265 -9.23 -26.57 18.90
N LEU A 266 -8.51 -27.71 18.97
CA LEU A 266 -8.85 -28.97 18.28
C LEU A 266 -9.23 -30.07 19.28
#